data_AF-A0A0H3LS92-F1
#
_entry.id   AF-A0A0H3LS92-F1
#
_cell.length_a   1.000
_cell.length_b   1.000
_cell.length_c   1.000
_cell.angle_alpha   90.00
_cell.angle_beta   90.00
_cell.angle_gamma   90.00
#
_symmetry.space_group_name_H-M   'P 1'
#
loop_
_entity.id
_entity.type
_entity.pdbx_description
1 polymer ?
#
loop_
_entity_poly.entity_id
_entity_poly.type
_entity_poly.pdbx_seq_one_letter_code
_entity_poly.pdbx_strand_id
1 'polypeptide(L)'
;MARTKNIPAKDVIEPQIDGDALVAAQAAAAERSALVLKQFGDGLPYERSRLVNEARFYMAQSAEAMLEAGKRLILMKEHEPHGDFTSIVEAQLGMSVRTAQVMMQAAFKYLSPQLESKAQALALLGKTKLLELVTESDDELAALADGGTVAGLTLDEIDTMTSRELKAALREARDEGKAKDQLLADKNTKLDKMQADLGGLKRRIKATSPDEQAEQLRREFTAEAHAAEHSIRQALKDGIEKLQQHAAEAGQADTSHNTFIAASLATVRQALADLHTEFGLAEVAVSADTPAWVDEE
;
A
#
# COMPACT_ATOMS: atom_id res chain seq x y z
N MET A 1 54.78 6.67 59.74
CA MET A 1 54.79 6.68 58.26
C MET A 1 53.33 6.86 57.81
N ALA A 2 52.84 8.11 57.79
CA ALA A 2 52.74 9.00 56.62
C ALA A 2 51.30 8.99 56.07
N ARG A 3 50.47 9.91 56.60
CA ARG A 3 49.18 10.30 56.01
C ARG A 3 49.45 10.96 54.66
N THR A 4 48.87 10.41 53.60
CA THR A 4 48.82 11.02 52.27
C THR A 4 48.09 12.36 52.35
N LYS A 5 48.79 13.43 51.94
CA LYS A 5 48.25 14.79 51.89
C LYS A 5 47.20 14.89 50.78
N ASN A 6 46.04 15.42 51.16
CA ASN A 6 44.95 15.81 50.28
C ASN A 6 45.45 16.84 49.25
N ILE A 7 45.23 16.58 47.96
CA ILE A 7 45.56 17.49 46.87
C ILE A 7 44.36 18.43 46.70
N PRO A 8 44.52 19.77 46.82
CA PRO A 8 43.41 20.68 46.61
C PRO A 8 42.98 20.69 45.13
N ALA A 9 41.67 20.72 44.91
CA ALA A 9 41.05 20.80 43.60
C ALA A 9 41.53 22.05 42.84
N LYS A 10 41.78 21.91 41.53
CA LYS A 10 42.08 23.05 40.65
C LYS A 10 40.88 23.98 40.60
N ASP A 11 41.09 25.24 40.98
CA ASP A 11 40.11 26.31 40.84
C ASP A 11 39.71 26.44 39.35
N VAL A 12 38.42 26.29 39.09
CA VAL A 12 37.82 26.66 37.81
C VAL A 12 37.75 28.18 37.79
N ILE A 13 38.67 28.81 37.06
CA ILE A 13 38.67 30.26 36.85
C ILE A 13 37.50 30.57 35.92
N GLU A 14 36.42 31.13 36.47
CA GLU A 14 35.38 31.77 35.67
C GLU A 14 35.99 32.96 34.91
N PRO A 15 35.74 33.10 33.60
CA PRO A 15 36.30 34.20 32.84
C PRO A 15 35.74 35.52 33.37
N GLN A 16 36.62 36.35 33.95
CA GLN A 16 36.25 37.70 34.37
C GLN A 16 35.92 38.52 33.13
N ILE A 17 34.66 38.96 33.02
CA ILE A 17 34.22 39.90 31.99
C ILE A 17 34.81 41.26 32.35
N ASP A 18 35.76 41.73 31.55
CA ASP A 18 36.34 43.07 31.69
C ASP A 18 35.27 44.13 31.38
N GLY A 19 34.86 44.86 32.43
CA GLY A 19 33.80 45.87 32.35
C GLY A 19 34.16 47.04 31.43
N ASP A 20 35.43 47.42 31.34
CA ASP A 20 35.88 48.51 30.47
C ASP A 20 35.85 48.08 29.00
N ALA A 21 36.23 46.84 28.72
CA ALA A 21 36.11 46.26 27.39
C ALA A 21 34.64 46.13 26.93
N LEU A 22 33.72 45.81 27.84
CA LEU A 22 32.28 45.76 27.56
C LEU A 22 31.72 47.14 27.20
N VAL A 23 32.09 48.18 27.96
CA VAL A 23 31.64 49.57 27.70
C VAL A 23 32.17 50.09 26.37
N ALA A 24 33.46 49.84 26.07
CA ALA A 24 34.05 50.21 24.78
C ALA A 24 33.35 49.51 23.60
N ALA A 25 33.03 48.22 23.74
CA ALA A 25 32.30 47.47 22.73
C ALA A 25 30.87 48.00 22.52
N GLN A 26 30.17 48.37 23.59
CA GLN A 26 28.83 48.97 23.52
C GLN A 26 28.86 50.34 22.83
N ALA A 27 29.85 51.18 23.14
CA ALA A 27 30.01 52.48 22.48
C ALA A 27 30.28 52.34 20.97
N ALA A 28 31.17 51.43 20.58
CA ALA A 28 31.43 51.13 19.17
C ALA A 28 30.20 50.56 18.45
N ALA A 29 29.41 49.72 19.12
CA ALA A 29 28.16 49.20 18.56
C ALA A 29 27.11 50.31 18.37
N ALA A 30 26.99 51.23 19.31
CA ALA A 30 26.08 52.37 19.22
C ALA A 30 26.49 53.32 18.09
N GLU A 31 27.78 53.62 17.95
CA GLU A 31 28.31 54.42 16.85
C GLU A 31 28.02 53.76 15.49
N ARG A 32 28.30 52.46 15.37
CA ARG A 32 27.98 51.69 14.15
C ARG A 32 26.49 51.73 13.83
N SER A 33 25.62 51.55 14.82
CA SER A 33 24.16 51.60 14.64
C SER A 33 23.70 52.99 14.18
N ALA A 34 24.26 54.07 14.75
CA ALA A 34 23.96 55.44 14.35
C ALA A 34 24.39 55.73 12.90
N LEU A 35 25.56 55.23 12.48
CA LEU A 35 26.02 55.35 11.09
C LEU A 35 25.10 54.60 10.12
N VAL A 36 24.68 53.38 10.46
CA VAL A 36 23.73 52.60 9.65
C VAL A 36 22.38 53.31 9.56
N LEU A 37 21.85 53.85 10.66
CA LEU A 37 20.59 54.59 10.66
C LEU A 37 20.69 55.87 9.83
N LYS A 38 21.84 56.57 9.89
CA LYS A 38 22.08 57.75 9.06
C LYS A 38 22.12 57.41 7.56
N GLN A 39 22.67 56.26 7.19
CA GLN A 39 22.81 55.84 5.80
C GLN A 39 21.52 55.23 5.21
N PHE A 40 20.80 54.42 5.98
CA PHE A 40 19.67 53.60 5.49
C PHE A 40 18.34 53.86 6.21
N GLY A 41 18.30 54.79 7.17
CA GLY A 41 17.09 55.07 7.95
C GLY A 41 16.15 56.07 7.30
N ASP A 42 16.49 56.64 6.15
CA ASP A 42 15.69 57.63 5.41
C ASP A 42 15.22 58.82 6.26
N GLY A 43 16.04 59.21 7.24
CA GLY A 43 15.74 60.29 8.19
C GLY A 43 14.72 59.92 9.29
N LEU A 44 14.29 58.66 9.35
CA LEU A 44 13.37 58.14 10.36
C LEU A 44 14.12 57.37 11.47
N PRO A 45 13.62 57.40 12.73
CA PRO A 45 14.12 56.53 13.78
C PRO A 45 13.94 55.04 13.47
N TYR A 46 14.76 54.20 14.11
CA TYR A 46 14.60 52.75 14.06
C TYR A 46 13.30 52.33 14.76
N GLU A 47 12.42 51.70 14.02
CA GLU A 47 11.20 51.09 14.54
C GLU A 47 11.03 49.72 13.87
N ARG A 48 11.14 48.65 14.68
CA ARG A 48 11.25 47.28 14.16
C ARG A 48 10.04 46.88 13.32
N SER A 49 8.83 47.24 13.75
CA SER A 49 7.60 46.81 13.09
C SER A 49 7.47 47.46 11.72
N ARG A 50 7.71 48.77 11.62
CA ARG A 50 7.78 49.49 10.34
C ARG A 50 8.78 48.85 9.38
N LEU A 51 10.04 48.66 9.79
CA LEU A 51 11.06 48.10 8.89
C LEU A 51 10.74 46.68 8.44
N VAL A 52 10.15 45.85 9.31
CA VAL A 52 9.69 44.50 8.93
C VAL A 52 8.56 44.56 7.91
N ASN A 53 7.59 45.46 8.09
CA ASN A 53 6.47 45.62 7.17
C ASN A 53 6.92 46.19 5.81
N GLU A 54 7.81 47.19 5.80
CA GLU A 54 8.41 47.74 4.58
C GLU A 54 9.21 46.66 3.82
N ALA A 55 10.03 45.87 4.53
CA ALA A 55 10.77 44.78 3.92
C ALA A 55 9.83 43.73 3.30
N ARG A 56 8.77 43.32 4.02
CA ARG A 56 7.74 42.40 3.51
C ARG A 56 7.04 42.95 2.27
N PHE A 57 6.71 44.24 2.27
CA PHE A 57 6.12 44.91 1.12
C PHE A 57 7.01 44.80 -0.12
N TYR A 58 8.31 45.11 0.01
CA TYR A 58 9.24 44.97 -1.12
C TYR A 58 9.47 43.51 -1.54
N MET A 59 9.41 42.56 -0.61
CA MET A 59 9.45 41.14 -0.94
C MET A 59 8.23 40.70 -1.76
N ALA A 60 7.03 41.17 -1.39
CA ALA A 60 5.80 40.90 -2.16
C ALA A 60 5.85 41.57 -3.53
N GLN A 61 6.27 42.83 -3.60
CA GLN A 61 6.47 43.54 -4.86
C GLN A 61 7.48 42.83 -5.77
N SER A 62 8.55 42.26 -5.19
CA SER A 62 9.54 41.48 -5.96
C SER A 62 8.94 40.19 -6.54
N ALA A 63 8.00 39.56 -5.84
CA ALA A 63 7.27 38.40 -6.32
C ALA A 63 6.34 38.76 -7.48
N GLU A 64 5.57 39.84 -7.34
CA GLU A 64 4.72 40.37 -8.42
C GLU A 64 5.55 40.75 -9.66
N ALA A 65 6.65 41.48 -9.47
CA ALA A 65 7.56 41.85 -10.55
C ALA A 65 8.17 40.61 -11.24
N MET A 66 8.46 39.54 -10.48
CA MET A 66 8.91 38.27 -11.04
C MET A 66 7.85 37.63 -11.94
N LEU A 67 6.58 37.63 -11.52
CA LEU A 67 5.47 37.08 -12.33
C LEU A 67 5.26 37.91 -13.60
N GLU A 68 5.27 39.24 -13.48
CA GLU A 68 5.15 40.14 -14.63
C GLU A 68 6.31 39.95 -15.62
N ALA A 69 7.55 39.82 -15.14
CA ALA A 69 8.70 39.50 -15.99
C ALA A 69 8.57 38.12 -16.66
N GLY A 70 8.09 37.11 -15.93
CA GLY A 70 7.79 35.79 -16.46
C GLY A 70 6.76 35.83 -17.60
N LYS A 71 5.73 36.65 -17.48
CA LYS A 71 4.75 36.90 -18.55
C LYS A 71 5.38 37.49 -19.82
N ARG A 72 6.34 38.43 -19.70
CA ARG A 72 7.06 38.98 -20.86
C ARG A 72 8.00 37.93 -21.47
N LEU A 73 8.65 37.10 -20.64
CA LEU A 73 9.49 36.00 -21.10
C LEU A 73 8.69 34.95 -21.90
N ILE A 74 7.46 34.63 -21.47
CA ILE A 74 6.54 33.78 -22.25
C ILE A 74 6.26 34.41 -23.62
N LEU A 75 5.91 35.69 -23.64
CA LEU A 75 5.62 36.41 -24.88
C LEU A 75 6.83 36.41 -25.83
N MET A 76 8.02 36.75 -25.33
CA MET A 76 9.25 36.72 -26.14
C MET A 76 9.55 35.32 -26.66
N LYS A 77 9.41 34.28 -25.83
CA LYS A 77 9.69 32.90 -26.27
C LYS A 77 8.79 32.46 -27.43
N GLU A 78 7.56 32.95 -27.48
CA GLU A 78 6.62 32.62 -28.57
C GLU A 78 6.94 33.36 -29.88
N HIS A 79 7.54 34.56 -29.79
CA HIS A 79 7.80 35.42 -30.95
C HIS A 79 9.23 35.30 -31.50
N GLU A 80 10.14 34.71 -30.74
CA GLU A 80 11.56 34.59 -31.12
C GLU A 80 11.92 33.15 -31.55
N PRO A 81 12.72 32.98 -32.62
CA PRO A 81 13.25 31.67 -33.01
C PRO A 81 14.05 30.97 -31.90
N HIS A 82 14.14 29.64 -32.00
CA HIS A 82 14.93 28.84 -31.06
C HIS A 82 16.43 29.23 -31.16
N GLY A 83 16.99 29.79 -30.08
CA GLY A 83 18.38 30.29 -30.01
C GLY A 83 18.47 31.81 -29.78
N ASP A 84 17.60 32.58 -30.44
CA ASP A 84 17.51 34.04 -30.26
C ASP A 84 16.96 34.37 -28.87
N PHE A 85 15.92 33.66 -28.43
CA PHE A 85 15.41 33.78 -27.06
C PHE A 85 16.51 33.56 -26.00
N THR A 86 17.33 32.51 -26.17
CA THR A 86 18.44 32.21 -25.26
C THR A 86 19.44 33.36 -25.25
N SER A 87 19.80 33.87 -26.43
CA SER A 87 20.73 35.00 -26.57
C SER A 87 20.18 36.27 -25.92
N ILE A 88 18.90 36.57 -26.07
CA ILE A 88 18.24 37.71 -25.42
C ILE A 88 18.30 37.56 -23.89
N VAL A 89 17.92 36.39 -23.36
CA VAL A 89 17.89 36.13 -21.92
C VAL A 89 19.28 36.27 -21.29
N GLU A 90 20.31 35.71 -21.94
CA GLU A 90 21.66 35.71 -21.39
C GLU A 90 22.39 37.04 -21.63
N ALA A 91 22.36 37.57 -22.85
CA ALA A 91 23.16 38.73 -23.24
C ALA A 91 22.49 40.08 -22.94
N GLN A 92 21.17 40.18 -23.06
CA GLN A 92 20.45 41.45 -22.89
C GLN A 92 19.81 41.58 -21.51
N LEU A 93 19.21 40.49 -20.99
CA LEU A 93 18.57 40.48 -19.67
C LEU A 93 19.51 40.08 -18.54
N GLY A 94 20.69 39.52 -18.85
CA GLY A 94 21.73 39.22 -17.88
C GLY A 94 21.35 38.11 -16.88
N MET A 95 20.50 37.16 -17.26
CA MET A 95 20.07 36.05 -16.39
C MET A 95 20.24 34.70 -17.07
N SER A 96 20.30 33.63 -16.27
CA SER A 96 20.37 32.28 -16.84
C SER A 96 19.04 31.84 -17.44
N VAL A 97 19.11 31.03 -18.51
CA VAL A 97 17.92 30.42 -19.13
C VAL A 97 17.07 29.67 -18.10
N ARG A 98 17.71 28.98 -17.14
CA ARG A 98 16.99 28.28 -16.06
C ARG A 98 16.17 29.24 -15.20
N THR A 99 16.70 30.43 -14.90
CA THR A 99 15.98 31.43 -14.12
C THR A 99 14.76 31.93 -14.90
N ALA A 100 14.95 32.24 -16.18
CA ALA A 100 13.86 32.64 -17.06
C ALA A 100 12.77 31.57 -17.13
N GLN A 101 13.13 30.30 -17.31
CA GLN A 101 12.18 29.17 -17.33
C GLN A 101 11.37 29.07 -16.03
N VAL A 102 12.01 29.21 -14.88
CA VAL A 102 11.34 29.17 -13.57
C VAL A 102 10.38 30.36 -13.42
N MET A 103 10.77 31.57 -13.86
CA MET A 103 9.88 32.74 -13.86
C MET A 103 8.68 32.56 -14.80
N MET A 104 8.91 32.01 -15.99
CA MET A 104 7.84 31.68 -16.93
C MET A 104 6.87 30.64 -16.37
N GLN A 105 7.38 29.58 -15.73
CA GLN A 105 6.53 28.57 -15.08
C GLN A 105 5.68 29.18 -13.97
N ALA A 106 6.27 30.01 -13.11
CA ALA A 106 5.54 30.70 -12.06
C ALA A 106 4.48 31.66 -12.64
N ALA A 107 4.82 32.44 -13.66
CA ALA A 107 3.87 33.34 -14.32
C ALA A 107 2.72 32.58 -14.97
N PHE A 108 3.01 31.49 -15.70
CA PHE A 108 1.99 30.64 -16.32
C PHE A 108 1.04 30.03 -15.28
N LYS A 109 1.56 29.66 -14.10
CA LYS A 109 0.80 29.11 -12.98
C LYS A 109 -0.09 30.15 -12.31
N TYR A 110 0.53 31.19 -11.73
CA TYR A 110 -0.14 32.15 -10.85
C TYR A 110 -0.96 33.20 -11.60
N LEU A 111 -0.70 33.42 -12.89
CA LEU A 111 -1.51 34.29 -13.76
C LEU A 111 -2.47 33.48 -14.64
N SER A 112 -2.76 32.23 -14.27
CA SER A 112 -3.84 31.46 -14.89
C SER A 112 -5.21 32.06 -14.56
N PRO A 113 -6.26 31.83 -15.36
CA PRO A 113 -7.59 32.40 -15.09
C PRO A 113 -8.15 32.07 -13.70
N GLN A 114 -7.77 30.93 -13.13
CA GLN A 114 -8.21 30.51 -11.80
C GLN A 114 -7.45 31.23 -10.67
N LEU A 115 -6.15 31.51 -10.86
CA LEU A 115 -5.28 32.07 -9.83
C LEU A 115 -4.99 33.56 -9.97
N GLU A 116 -5.27 34.18 -11.12
CA GLU A 116 -4.91 35.58 -11.41
C GLU A 116 -5.48 36.55 -10.36
N SER A 117 -6.75 36.37 -9.98
CA SER A 117 -7.39 37.19 -8.93
C SER A 117 -6.81 36.96 -7.52
N LYS A 118 -6.06 35.86 -7.32
CA LYS A 118 -5.44 35.44 -6.06
C LYS A 118 -3.93 35.66 -6.04
N ALA A 119 -3.34 36.02 -7.19
CA ALA A 119 -1.89 36.16 -7.35
C ALA A 119 -1.29 37.16 -6.35
N GLN A 120 -1.98 38.27 -6.08
CA GLN A 120 -1.54 39.28 -5.11
C GLN A 120 -1.49 38.73 -3.68
N ALA A 121 -2.50 37.96 -3.26
CA ALA A 121 -2.54 37.36 -1.93
C ALA A 121 -1.39 36.35 -1.76
N LEU A 122 -1.13 35.52 -2.78
CA LEU A 122 -0.03 34.57 -2.78
C LEU A 122 1.35 35.27 -2.86
N ALA A 123 1.45 36.42 -3.55
CA ALA A 123 2.69 37.18 -3.66
C ALA A 123 3.20 37.71 -2.33
N LEU A 124 2.34 37.90 -1.33
CA LEU A 124 2.73 38.29 0.04
C LEU A 124 3.71 37.29 0.68
N LEU A 125 3.65 36.01 0.29
CA LEU A 125 4.60 34.99 0.74
C LEU A 125 6.03 35.23 0.22
N GLY A 126 6.19 36.09 -0.78
CA GLY A 126 7.44 36.42 -1.42
C GLY A 126 7.89 35.38 -2.45
N LYS A 127 8.88 35.79 -3.26
CA LYS A 127 9.36 35.03 -4.44
C LYS A 127 9.70 33.57 -4.13
N THR A 128 10.48 33.33 -3.08
CA THR A 128 11.03 31.99 -2.84
C THR A 128 9.92 30.99 -2.48
N LYS A 129 8.94 31.40 -1.67
CA LYS A 129 7.82 30.52 -1.28
C LYS A 129 6.89 30.26 -2.45
N LEU A 130 6.61 31.27 -3.29
CA LEU A 130 5.90 31.07 -4.54
C LEU A 130 6.55 30.01 -5.42
N LEU A 131 7.88 30.02 -5.56
CA LEU A 131 8.58 29.05 -6.40
C LEU A 131 8.49 27.61 -5.86
N GLU A 132 8.48 27.42 -4.55
CA GLU A 132 8.28 26.09 -3.95
C GLU A 132 6.83 25.59 -4.15
N LEU A 133 5.85 26.51 -4.17
CA LEU A 133 4.44 26.20 -4.34
C LEU A 133 3.99 25.99 -5.81
N VAL A 134 4.83 26.30 -6.80
CA VAL A 134 4.48 26.15 -8.24
C VAL A 134 4.01 24.74 -8.59
N THR A 135 4.50 23.74 -7.87
CA THR A 135 4.19 22.32 -8.11
C THR A 135 2.86 21.84 -7.53
N GLU A 136 2.21 22.64 -6.69
CA GLU A 136 0.90 22.29 -6.12
C GLU A 136 -0.23 22.52 -7.13
N SER A 137 -1.40 21.92 -6.90
CA SER A 137 -2.53 22.07 -7.82
C SER A 137 -3.14 23.48 -7.79
N ASP A 138 -3.80 23.90 -8.87
CA ASP A 138 -4.46 25.21 -8.92
C ASP A 138 -5.60 25.29 -7.89
N ASP A 139 -6.30 24.18 -7.65
CA ASP A 139 -7.37 24.10 -6.65
C ASP A 139 -6.85 24.29 -5.22
N GLU A 140 -5.72 23.64 -4.88
CA GLU A 140 -5.12 23.81 -3.55
C GLU A 140 -4.58 25.23 -3.35
N LEU A 141 -3.96 25.83 -4.37
CA LEU A 141 -3.44 27.20 -4.29
C LEU A 141 -4.58 28.24 -4.21
N ALA A 142 -5.67 28.03 -4.93
CA ALA A 142 -6.87 28.85 -4.82
C ALA A 142 -7.47 28.72 -3.41
N ALA A 143 -7.60 27.49 -2.90
CA ALA A 143 -8.06 27.24 -1.54
C ALA A 143 -7.16 27.92 -0.51
N LEU A 144 -5.83 27.83 -0.63
CA LEU A 144 -4.89 28.50 0.25
C LEU A 144 -5.09 30.02 0.27
N ALA A 145 -5.27 30.64 -0.89
CA ALA A 145 -5.55 32.07 -0.99
C ALA A 145 -6.91 32.47 -0.38
N ASP A 146 -7.86 31.54 -0.31
CA ASP A 146 -9.18 31.69 0.33
C ASP A 146 -9.19 31.30 1.81
N GLY A 147 -8.03 31.05 2.42
CA GLY A 147 -7.90 30.69 3.84
C GLY A 147 -8.00 29.19 4.12
N GLY A 148 -7.99 28.35 3.09
CA GLY A 148 -7.79 26.91 3.17
C GLY A 148 -6.33 26.54 3.39
N THR A 149 -5.97 25.31 3.01
CA THR A 149 -4.63 24.75 3.27
C THR A 149 -4.02 24.10 2.05
N VAL A 150 -2.70 24.15 1.94
CA VAL A 150 -1.89 23.35 1.01
C VAL A 150 -1.00 22.45 1.84
N ALA A 151 -0.99 21.14 1.56
CA ALA A 151 -0.23 20.16 2.36
C ALA A 151 -0.53 20.23 3.87
N GLY A 152 -1.75 20.61 4.25
CA GLY A 152 -2.16 20.80 5.64
C GLY A 152 -1.68 22.11 6.29
N LEU A 153 -1.03 23.01 5.54
CA LEU A 153 -0.53 24.29 6.02
C LEU A 153 -1.42 25.45 5.55
N THR A 154 -1.75 26.35 6.46
CA THR A 154 -2.46 27.61 6.20
C THR A 154 -1.51 28.68 5.64
N LEU A 155 -2.07 29.74 5.07
CA LEU A 155 -1.28 30.85 4.52
C LEU A 155 -0.37 31.51 5.58
N ASP A 156 -0.89 31.68 6.80
CA ASP A 156 -0.15 32.27 7.92
C ASP A 156 0.99 31.37 8.43
N GLU A 157 0.77 30.05 8.50
CA GLU A 157 1.83 29.10 8.82
C GLU A 157 2.93 29.13 7.76
N ILE A 158 2.56 29.18 6.48
CA ILE A 158 3.52 29.32 5.38
C ILE A 158 4.25 30.66 5.48
N ASP A 159 3.61 31.76 5.85
CA ASP A 159 4.27 33.07 6.02
C ASP A 159 5.28 33.08 7.18
N THR A 160 4.96 32.41 8.29
CA THR A 160 5.83 32.38 9.48
C THR A 160 7.05 31.48 9.33
N MET A 161 6.96 30.41 8.53
CA MET A 161 8.09 29.51 8.31
C MET A 161 9.05 29.99 7.23
N THR A 162 10.26 29.42 7.23
CA THR A 162 11.26 29.63 6.19
C THR A 162 10.91 28.86 4.92
N SER A 163 11.45 29.29 3.77
CA SER A 163 11.29 28.55 2.51
C SER A 163 11.86 27.12 2.54
N ARG A 164 12.85 26.86 3.40
CA ARG A 164 13.43 25.52 3.58
C ARG A 164 12.48 24.60 4.33
N GLU A 165 11.83 25.12 5.37
CA GLU A 165 10.81 24.39 6.13
C GLU A 165 9.59 24.10 5.24
N LEU A 166 9.13 25.08 4.46
CA LEU A 166 8.06 24.88 3.48
C LEU A 166 8.40 23.75 2.51
N LYS A 167 9.60 23.78 1.91
CA LYS A 167 10.04 22.73 1.00
C LYS A 167 10.06 21.34 1.65
N ALA A 168 10.51 21.26 2.91
CA ALA A 168 10.53 20.01 3.66
C ALA A 168 9.11 19.50 3.91
N ALA A 169 8.20 20.36 4.36
CA ALA A 169 6.80 20.02 4.62
C ALA A 169 6.06 19.55 3.35
N LEU A 170 6.24 20.26 2.22
CA LEU A 170 5.66 19.84 0.93
C LEU A 170 6.19 18.47 0.48
N ARG A 171 7.48 18.19 0.76
CA ARG A 171 8.06 16.89 0.43
C ARG A 171 7.53 15.78 1.33
N GLU A 172 7.44 16.02 2.63
CA GLU A 172 6.90 15.08 3.60
C GLU A 172 5.44 14.74 3.29
N ALA A 173 4.60 15.74 3.01
CA ALA A 173 3.21 15.51 2.61
C ALA A 173 3.09 14.65 1.35
N ARG A 174 3.98 14.85 0.36
CA ARG A 174 4.02 14.02 -0.86
C ARG A 174 4.47 12.59 -0.57
N ASP A 175 5.50 12.43 0.25
CA ASP A 175 6.05 11.11 0.58
C ASP A 175 5.04 10.32 1.44
N GLU A 176 4.32 10.98 2.35
CA GLU A 176 3.18 10.40 3.06
C GLU A 176 2.03 9.99 2.13
N GLY A 177 1.68 10.84 1.16
CA GLY A 177 0.65 10.53 0.16
C GLY A 177 1.00 9.26 -0.62
N LYS A 178 2.24 9.20 -1.13
CA LYS A 178 2.75 8.01 -1.83
C LYS A 178 2.77 6.77 -0.96
N ALA A 179 3.16 6.89 0.31
CA ALA A 179 3.15 5.77 1.25
C ALA A 179 1.72 5.27 1.50
N LYS A 180 0.75 6.18 1.68
CA LYS A 180 -0.68 5.85 1.83
C LYS A 180 -1.20 5.15 0.57
N ASP A 181 -0.89 5.64 -0.62
CA ASP A 181 -1.29 5.04 -1.89
C ASP A 181 -0.71 3.64 -2.10
N GLN A 182 0.57 3.44 -1.77
CA GLN A 182 1.21 2.12 -1.81
C GLN A 182 0.54 1.14 -0.84
N LEU A 183 0.25 1.56 0.39
CA LEU A 183 -0.45 0.72 1.36
C LEU A 183 -1.87 0.38 0.90
N LEU A 184 -2.57 1.31 0.25
CA LEU A 184 -3.88 1.06 -0.33
C LEU A 184 -3.81 0.08 -1.50
N ALA A 185 -2.82 0.23 -2.39
CA ALA A 185 -2.58 -0.73 -3.48
C ALA A 185 -2.25 -2.13 -2.94
N ASP A 186 -1.39 -2.24 -1.93
CA ASP A 186 -1.07 -3.51 -1.27
C ASP A 186 -2.29 -4.14 -0.60
N LYS A 187 -3.15 -3.33 0.03
CA LYS A 187 -4.40 -3.81 0.62
C LYS A 187 -5.36 -4.29 -0.46
N ASN A 188 -5.51 -3.54 -1.55
CA ASN A 188 -6.39 -3.92 -2.67
C ASN A 188 -5.92 -5.22 -3.32
N THR A 189 -4.62 -5.36 -3.61
CA THR A 189 -4.09 -6.62 -4.17
C THR A 189 -4.27 -7.81 -3.24
N LYS A 190 -4.17 -7.61 -1.92
CA LYS A 190 -4.48 -8.66 -0.93
C LYS A 190 -5.97 -8.99 -0.91
N LEU A 191 -6.84 -7.99 -0.98
CA LEU A 191 -8.29 -8.20 -1.06
C LEU A 191 -8.67 -8.98 -2.32
N ASP A 192 -8.09 -8.63 -3.47
CA ASP A 192 -8.32 -9.32 -4.73
C ASP A 192 -7.86 -10.79 -4.65
N LYS A 193 -6.68 -11.04 -4.07
CA LYS A 193 -6.19 -12.41 -3.81
C LYS A 193 -7.14 -13.18 -2.89
N MET A 194 -7.57 -12.58 -1.77
CA MET A 194 -8.52 -13.23 -0.85
C MET A 194 -9.86 -13.52 -1.52
N GLN A 195 -10.35 -12.61 -2.39
CA GLN A 195 -11.58 -12.83 -3.15
C GLN A 195 -11.41 -13.96 -4.18
N ALA A 196 -10.27 -14.03 -4.87
CA ALA A 196 -9.95 -15.12 -5.79
C ALA A 196 -9.85 -16.46 -5.05
N ASP A 197 -9.17 -16.50 -3.90
CA ASP A 197 -9.05 -17.69 -3.05
C ASP A 197 -10.41 -18.15 -2.53
N LEU A 198 -11.24 -17.24 -2.01
CA LEU A 198 -12.60 -17.55 -1.59
C LEU A 198 -13.47 -18.04 -2.76
N GLY A 199 -13.32 -17.44 -3.95
CA GLY A 199 -13.97 -17.90 -5.17
C GLY A 199 -13.53 -19.31 -5.57
N GLY A 200 -12.24 -19.60 -5.48
CA GLY A 200 -11.65 -20.91 -5.73
C GLY A 200 -12.12 -21.95 -4.71
N LEU A 201 -12.12 -21.63 -3.42
CA LEU A 201 -12.65 -22.49 -2.36
C LEU A 201 -14.15 -22.76 -2.56
N LYS A 202 -14.96 -21.74 -2.86
CA LYS A 202 -16.39 -21.92 -3.16
C LYS A 202 -16.61 -22.82 -4.37
N ARG A 203 -15.79 -22.68 -5.43
CA ARG A 203 -15.85 -23.57 -6.59
C ARG A 203 -15.46 -25.00 -6.24
N ARG A 204 -14.42 -25.20 -5.42
CA ARG A 204 -14.01 -26.54 -4.93
C ARG A 204 -15.10 -27.17 -4.06
N ILE A 205 -15.69 -26.41 -3.14
CA ILE A 205 -16.82 -26.88 -2.31
C ILE A 205 -18.02 -27.24 -3.18
N LYS A 206 -18.28 -26.49 -4.27
CA LYS A 206 -19.35 -26.81 -5.21
C LYS A 206 -19.02 -28.02 -6.11
N ALA A 207 -17.75 -28.18 -6.51
CA ALA A 207 -17.29 -29.27 -7.36
C ALA A 207 -17.31 -30.60 -6.61
N THR A 208 -16.82 -30.63 -5.36
CA THR A 208 -16.93 -31.78 -4.45
C THR A 208 -18.34 -31.88 -3.87
N SER A 209 -19.34 -31.93 -4.74
CA SER A 209 -20.74 -32.02 -4.34
C SER A 209 -20.97 -33.31 -3.52
N PRO A 210 -22.04 -33.37 -2.70
CA PRO A 210 -22.45 -34.60 -2.01
C PRO A 210 -22.57 -35.82 -2.95
N ASP A 211 -22.79 -35.60 -4.25
CA ASP A 211 -22.95 -36.66 -5.25
C ASP A 211 -21.62 -37.34 -5.60
N GLU A 212 -20.50 -36.60 -5.71
CA GLU A 212 -19.18 -37.20 -5.96
C GLU A 212 -18.68 -38.02 -4.75
N GLN A 213 -18.98 -37.57 -3.53
CA GLN A 213 -18.66 -38.34 -2.32
C GLN A 213 -19.50 -39.63 -2.24
N ALA A 214 -20.78 -39.55 -2.62
CA ALA A 214 -21.65 -40.71 -2.70
C ALA A 214 -21.22 -41.69 -3.80
N GLU A 215 -20.80 -41.20 -4.97
CA GLU A 215 -20.24 -42.03 -6.03
C GLU A 215 -18.96 -42.74 -5.60
N GLN A 216 -18.03 -42.03 -4.96
CA GLN A 216 -16.79 -42.63 -4.47
C GLN A 216 -17.06 -43.75 -3.46
N LEU A 217 -17.95 -43.50 -2.49
CA LEU A 217 -18.39 -44.51 -1.51
C LEU A 217 -19.06 -45.72 -2.18
N ARG A 218 -19.88 -45.50 -3.22
CA ARG A 218 -20.49 -46.59 -4.00
C ARG A 218 -19.45 -47.41 -4.74
N ARG A 219 -18.43 -46.77 -5.35
CA ARG A 219 -17.34 -47.46 -6.05
C ARG A 219 -16.51 -48.31 -5.10
N GLU A 220 -16.15 -47.76 -3.94
CA GLU A 220 -15.40 -48.47 -2.89
C GLU A 220 -16.20 -49.68 -2.37
N PHE A 221 -17.47 -49.49 -2.02
CA PHE A 221 -18.33 -50.58 -1.55
C PHE A 221 -18.55 -51.66 -2.61
N THR A 222 -18.71 -51.27 -3.88
CA THR A 222 -18.89 -52.23 -4.99
C THR A 222 -17.63 -53.07 -5.20
N ALA A 223 -16.44 -52.47 -5.11
CA ALA A 223 -15.18 -53.20 -5.21
C ALA A 223 -15.00 -54.22 -4.07
N GLU A 224 -15.35 -53.84 -2.84
CA GLU A 224 -15.27 -54.73 -1.68
C GLU A 224 -16.30 -55.87 -1.76
N ALA A 225 -17.54 -55.57 -2.18
CA ALA A 225 -18.59 -56.56 -2.39
C ALA A 225 -18.19 -57.60 -3.45
N HIS A 226 -17.62 -57.18 -4.59
CA HIS A 226 -17.14 -58.09 -5.63
C HIS A 226 -15.96 -58.95 -5.15
N ALA A 227 -15.03 -58.39 -4.37
CA ALA A 227 -13.92 -59.15 -3.82
C ALA A 227 -14.40 -60.25 -2.84
N ALA A 228 -15.34 -59.92 -1.96
CA ALA A 228 -15.95 -60.86 -1.02
C ALA A 228 -16.73 -61.97 -1.75
N GLU A 229 -17.57 -61.59 -2.72
CA GLU A 229 -18.33 -62.51 -3.56
C GLU A 229 -17.42 -63.50 -4.27
N HIS A 230 -16.35 -63.00 -4.92
CA HIS A 230 -15.39 -63.84 -5.62
C HIS A 230 -14.70 -64.82 -4.67
N SER A 231 -14.24 -64.35 -3.52
CA SER A 231 -13.56 -65.18 -2.52
C SER A 231 -14.46 -66.30 -2.00
N ILE A 232 -15.70 -65.98 -1.65
CA ILE A 232 -16.71 -66.95 -1.18
C ILE A 232 -16.99 -67.98 -2.29
N ARG A 233 -17.21 -67.52 -3.53
CA ARG A 233 -17.52 -68.41 -4.66
C ARG A 233 -16.38 -69.40 -4.93
N GLN A 234 -15.13 -68.94 -4.97
CA GLN A 234 -13.98 -69.82 -5.23
C GLN A 234 -13.77 -70.81 -4.09
N ALA A 235 -13.79 -70.35 -2.84
CA ALA A 235 -13.60 -71.22 -1.68
C ALA A 235 -14.67 -72.33 -1.59
N LEU A 236 -15.95 -71.98 -1.86
CA LEU A 236 -17.04 -72.96 -1.88
C LEU A 236 -16.91 -73.94 -3.05
N LYS A 237 -16.53 -73.49 -4.25
CA LYS A 237 -16.30 -74.37 -5.40
C LYS A 237 -15.19 -75.38 -5.12
N ASP A 238 -14.03 -74.91 -4.67
CA ASP A 238 -12.89 -75.76 -4.35
C ASP A 238 -13.25 -76.79 -3.26
N GLY A 239 -13.99 -76.37 -2.23
CA GLY A 239 -14.48 -77.26 -1.17
C GLY A 239 -15.46 -78.31 -1.68
N ILE A 240 -16.44 -77.91 -2.50
CA ILE A 240 -17.43 -78.80 -3.10
C ILE A 240 -16.76 -79.82 -4.01
N GLU A 241 -15.84 -79.40 -4.88
CA GLU A 241 -15.13 -80.30 -5.79
C GLU A 241 -14.33 -81.36 -5.03
N LYS A 242 -13.63 -80.98 -3.95
CA LYS A 242 -12.90 -81.93 -3.10
C LYS A 242 -13.83 -82.94 -2.42
N LEU A 243 -14.96 -82.47 -1.88
CA LEU A 243 -15.93 -83.36 -1.23
C LEU A 243 -16.62 -84.29 -2.24
N GLN A 244 -16.89 -83.82 -3.46
CA GLN A 244 -17.44 -84.64 -4.55
C GLN A 244 -16.42 -85.64 -5.11
N GLN A 245 -15.13 -85.29 -5.17
CA GLN A 245 -14.06 -86.25 -5.54
C GLN A 245 -13.93 -87.36 -4.50
N HIS A 246 -13.89 -86.99 -3.21
CA HIS A 246 -13.88 -87.98 -2.12
C HIS A 246 -15.11 -88.89 -2.14
N ALA A 247 -16.29 -88.33 -2.43
CA ALA A 247 -17.54 -89.07 -2.64
C ALA A 247 -17.45 -90.12 -3.75
N ALA A 248 -16.86 -89.73 -4.89
CA ALA A 248 -16.70 -90.58 -6.06
C ALA A 248 -15.71 -91.74 -5.81
N GLU A 249 -14.64 -91.49 -5.07
CA GLU A 249 -13.64 -92.51 -4.70
C GLU A 249 -14.16 -93.52 -3.65
N ALA A 250 -15.08 -93.11 -2.77
CA ALA A 250 -15.62 -93.95 -1.71
C ALA A 250 -16.74 -94.93 -2.15
N GLY A 251 -17.20 -94.86 -3.41
CA GLY A 251 -18.08 -95.87 -4.02
C GLY A 251 -19.49 -96.02 -3.40
N GLN A 252 -19.97 -95.07 -2.59
CA GLN A 252 -21.32 -95.07 -2.02
C GLN A 252 -22.16 -93.92 -2.60
N ALA A 253 -23.46 -94.14 -2.79
CA ALA A 253 -24.40 -93.12 -3.24
C ALA A 253 -24.48 -91.99 -2.19
N ASP A 254 -23.68 -90.94 -2.41
CA ASP A 254 -23.25 -90.01 -1.38
C ASP A 254 -24.32 -88.97 -1.00
N THR A 255 -25.26 -89.40 -0.16
CA THR A 255 -26.32 -88.53 0.36
C THR A 255 -25.80 -87.65 1.51
N SER A 256 -24.72 -88.06 2.18
CA SER A 256 -24.17 -87.38 3.38
C SER A 256 -23.39 -86.12 3.01
N HIS A 257 -22.46 -86.19 2.06
CA HIS A 257 -21.70 -85.00 1.64
C HIS A 257 -22.58 -83.99 0.92
N ASN A 258 -23.56 -84.45 0.14
CA ASN A 258 -24.55 -83.55 -0.49
C ASN A 258 -25.41 -82.80 0.54
N THR A 259 -25.81 -83.47 1.63
CA THR A 259 -26.55 -82.81 2.73
C THR A 259 -25.67 -81.79 3.46
N PHE A 260 -24.40 -82.10 3.69
CA PHE A 260 -23.43 -81.19 4.31
C PHE A 260 -23.13 -79.95 3.44
N ILE A 261 -22.97 -80.14 2.13
CA ILE A 261 -22.80 -79.05 1.15
C ILE A 261 -24.04 -78.15 1.17
N ALA A 262 -25.25 -78.72 1.12
CA ALA A 262 -26.49 -77.96 1.16
C ALA A 262 -26.63 -77.15 2.46
N ALA A 263 -26.30 -77.75 3.61
CA ALA A 263 -26.29 -77.04 4.90
C ALA A 263 -25.27 -75.90 4.94
N SER A 264 -24.06 -76.10 4.40
CA SER A 264 -23.01 -75.07 4.35
C SER A 264 -23.41 -73.88 3.46
N LEU A 265 -24.03 -74.15 2.30
CA LEU A 265 -24.58 -73.12 1.44
C LEU A 265 -25.72 -72.34 2.12
N ALA A 266 -26.57 -73.02 2.89
CA ALA A 266 -27.63 -72.37 3.67
C ALA A 266 -27.06 -71.42 4.73
N THR A 267 -25.96 -71.78 5.39
CA THR A 267 -25.28 -70.90 6.36
C THR A 267 -24.75 -69.62 5.71
N VAL A 268 -24.12 -69.72 4.54
CA VAL A 268 -23.64 -68.53 3.80
C VAL A 268 -24.81 -67.65 3.36
N ARG A 269 -25.91 -68.24 2.91
CA ARG A 269 -27.14 -67.50 2.60
C ARG A 269 -27.71 -66.80 3.84
N GLN A 270 -27.69 -67.44 5.00
CA GLN A 270 -28.18 -66.84 6.25
C GLN A 270 -27.36 -65.61 6.64
N ALA A 271 -26.03 -65.66 6.49
CA ALA A 271 -25.17 -64.51 6.77
C ALA A 271 -25.53 -63.28 5.90
N LEU A 272 -25.93 -63.48 4.65
CA LEU A 272 -26.44 -62.40 3.79
C LEU A 272 -27.81 -61.88 4.29
N ALA A 273 -28.71 -62.78 4.69
CA ALA A 273 -30.02 -62.39 5.23
C ALA A 273 -29.92 -61.62 6.56
N ASP A 274 -28.92 -61.95 7.38
CA ASP A 274 -28.63 -61.22 8.62
C ASP A 274 -28.17 -59.79 8.32
N LEU A 275 -27.32 -59.58 7.30
CA LEU A 275 -26.94 -58.24 6.82
C LEU A 275 -28.15 -57.44 6.30
N HIS A 276 -29.04 -58.09 5.54
CA HIS A 276 -30.29 -57.46 5.11
C HIS A 276 -31.14 -57.00 6.31
N THR A 277 -31.23 -57.81 7.35
CA THR A 277 -32.01 -57.50 8.56
C THR A 277 -31.35 -56.41 9.41
N GLU A 278 -30.05 -56.49 9.62
CA GLU A 278 -29.27 -55.53 10.42
C GLU A 278 -29.34 -54.12 9.84
N PHE A 279 -29.25 -54.00 8.51
CA PHE A 279 -29.29 -52.71 7.81
C PHE A 279 -30.68 -52.34 7.28
N GLY A 280 -31.71 -53.17 7.52
CA GLY A 280 -33.08 -52.92 7.07
C GLY A 280 -33.24 -52.85 5.54
N LEU A 281 -32.44 -53.61 4.80
CA LEU A 281 -32.39 -53.61 3.33
C LEU A 281 -33.36 -54.64 2.74
N ALA A 282 -34.12 -54.26 1.72
CA ALA A 282 -35.00 -55.19 1.00
C ALA A 282 -34.18 -56.25 0.23
N GLU A 283 -34.60 -57.51 0.27
CA GLU A 283 -34.05 -58.54 -0.60
C GLU A 283 -34.47 -58.26 -2.06
N VAL A 284 -33.51 -57.96 -2.92
CA VAL A 284 -33.75 -57.84 -4.37
C VAL A 284 -33.45 -59.21 -4.98
N ALA A 285 -34.45 -59.83 -5.61
CA ALA A 285 -34.21 -61.03 -6.41
C ALA A 285 -33.28 -60.65 -7.57
N VAL A 286 -32.26 -61.47 -7.84
CA VAL A 286 -31.45 -61.36 -9.06
C VAL A 286 -32.32 -61.85 -10.25
N SER A 287 -33.40 -61.16 -10.54
CA SER A 287 -34.05 -61.17 -11.84
C SER A 287 -33.24 -60.25 -12.76
N ALA A 288 -33.25 -60.53 -14.06
CA ALA A 288 -32.48 -59.84 -15.09
C ALA A 288 -32.92 -58.38 -15.37
N ASP A 289 -33.27 -57.63 -14.32
CA ASP A 289 -33.39 -56.17 -14.37
C ASP A 289 -32.18 -55.60 -13.64
N THR A 290 -31.23 -55.11 -14.44
CA THR A 290 -30.16 -54.23 -13.97
C THR A 290 -30.79 -53.10 -13.13
N PRO A 291 -30.27 -52.81 -11.93
CA PRO A 291 -30.68 -51.62 -11.20
C PRO A 291 -30.51 -50.38 -12.07
N ALA A 292 -31.48 -49.46 -12.06
CA ALA A 292 -31.56 -48.31 -12.98
C ALA A 292 -30.33 -47.36 -12.99
N TRP A 293 -29.37 -47.53 -12.09
CA TRP A 293 -28.11 -46.76 -12.04
C TRP A 293 -26.97 -47.38 -12.87
N VAL A 294 -27.16 -48.57 -13.47
CA VAL A 294 -26.15 -49.23 -14.31
C VAL A 294 -26.23 -48.76 -15.78
N ASP A 295 -27.33 -48.11 -16.19
CA ASP A 295 -27.58 -47.68 -17.58
C ASP A 295 -27.33 -46.17 -17.83
N GLU A 296 -26.73 -45.43 -16.90
CA GLU A 296 -26.30 -44.04 -17.12
C GLU A 296 -24.77 -43.95 -17.36
N GLU A 297 -24.35 -44.27 -18.59
CA GLU A 297 -23.11 -43.75 -19.22
C GLU A 297 -23.44 -42.62 -20.21
#